data_AF-A0A1J5AWH5-F1
#
_entry.id   AF-A0A1J5AWH5-F1
#
_cell.length_a   1.000
_cell.length_b   1.000
_cell.length_c   1.000
_cell.angle_alpha   90.00
_cell.angle_beta   90.00
_cell.angle_gamma   90.00
#
_symmetry.space_group_name_H-M   'P 1'
#
loop_
_entity.id
_entity.type
_entity.pdbx_description
1 polymer ?
#
loop_
_entity_poly.entity_id
_entity_poly.type
_entity_poly.pdbx_seq_one_letter_code
_entity_poly.pdbx_strand_id
1 'polypeptide(L)'
;MKKFFLSLFVATLLGFNPAYCQFSFGVSPGLGFNSAYFGYKMNKFVPSIGFQYAGYAMNLEETGKRYDFSMGQIVSYTNKSSMSVNLVVPNIGAKYFIAQQNKVQAYLSLNISKPILSGKMKEDNVTSEFGENIKKVKLWGGELGFGMEYFFDENFMV
;
A
#
# COMPACT_ATOMS: atom_id res chain seq x y z
N MET A 1 12.41 18.52 -26.50
CA MET A 1 11.33 18.03 -27.40
C MET A 1 10.44 16.95 -26.79
N LYS A 2 10.96 15.84 -26.26
CA LYS A 2 10.13 14.75 -25.68
C LYS A 2 9.14 15.21 -24.57
N LYS A 3 9.55 16.14 -23.70
CA LYS A 3 8.70 16.66 -22.61
C LYS A 3 7.53 17.52 -23.11
N PHE A 4 7.71 18.25 -24.21
CA PHE A 4 6.68 19.12 -24.79
C PHE A 4 5.57 18.31 -25.47
N PHE A 5 5.93 17.25 -26.20
CA PHE A 5 4.95 16.32 -26.77
C PHE A 5 4.19 15.56 -25.69
N LEU A 6 4.86 15.19 -24.59
CA LEU A 6 4.19 14.55 -23.45
C LEU A 6 3.19 15.50 -22.79
N SER A 7 3.54 16.76 -22.55
CA SER A 7 2.61 17.75 -22.00
C SER A 7 1.46 18.07 -22.95
N LEU A 8 1.71 18.11 -24.26
CA LEU A 8 0.68 18.36 -25.26
C LEU A 8 -0.30 17.19 -25.35
N PHE A 9 0.19 15.95 -25.29
CA PHE A 9 -0.63 14.73 -25.27
C PHE A 9 -1.50 14.64 -24.01
N VAL A 10 -0.93 14.99 -22.84
CA VAL A 10 -1.69 15.08 -21.58
C VAL A 10 -2.77 16.17 -21.68
N ALA A 11 -2.45 17.34 -22.25
CA ALA A 11 -3.42 18.43 -22.40
C ALA A 11 -4.55 18.10 -23.40
N THR A 12 -4.25 17.38 -24.49
CA THR A 12 -5.26 16.95 -25.47
C THR A 12 -6.16 15.84 -24.93
N LEU A 13 -5.62 14.90 -24.14
CA LEU A 13 -6.43 13.88 -23.47
C LEU A 13 -7.39 14.49 -22.43
N LEU A 14 -7.00 15.58 -21.77
CA LEU A 14 -7.83 16.28 -20.77
C LEU A 14 -8.83 17.27 -21.39
N GLY A 15 -8.63 17.72 -22.63
CA GLY A 15 -9.37 18.83 -23.22
C GLY A 15 -10.59 18.49 -24.09
N PHE A 16 -10.78 17.23 -24.52
CA PHE A 16 -11.68 16.91 -25.65
C PHE A 16 -12.95 16.11 -25.34
N ASN A 17 -13.44 16.08 -24.09
CA ASN A 17 -14.77 15.53 -23.84
C ASN A 17 -15.56 16.35 -22.80
N PRO A 18 -16.83 16.69 -23.06
CA PRO A 18 -17.77 17.13 -22.02
C PRO A 18 -18.22 15.93 -21.18
N ALA A 19 -17.29 15.02 -20.86
CA ALA A 19 -17.53 13.91 -19.97
C ALA A 19 -17.57 14.47 -18.55
N TYR A 20 -18.56 14.04 -17.76
CA TYR A 20 -18.60 14.27 -16.33
C TYR A 20 -17.27 13.82 -15.72
N CYS A 21 -16.43 14.79 -15.41
CA CYS A 21 -15.08 14.59 -14.91
C CYS A 21 -15.05 14.95 -13.43
N GLN A 22 -14.63 14.01 -12.59
CA GLN A 22 -14.65 14.20 -11.14
C GLN A 22 -13.38 13.65 -10.50
N PHE A 23 -12.82 14.39 -9.54
CA PHE A 23 -11.77 13.86 -8.69
C PHE A 23 -12.33 12.76 -7.81
N SER A 24 -11.66 11.61 -7.80
CA SER A 24 -12.00 10.47 -6.95
C SER A 24 -10.93 10.31 -5.89
N PHE A 25 -11.34 10.32 -4.64
CA PHE A 25 -10.49 9.97 -3.51
C PHE A 25 -11.15 8.77 -2.80
N GLY A 26 -10.34 7.76 -2.50
CA GLY A 26 -10.84 6.58 -1.81
C GLY A 26 -9.82 6.10 -0.80
N VAL A 27 -10.31 5.67 0.35
CA VAL A 27 -9.56 4.94 1.36
C VAL A 27 -10.25 3.60 1.56
N SER A 28 -9.48 2.52 1.57
CA SER A 28 -9.99 1.17 1.80
C SER A 28 -9.18 0.51 2.92
N PRO A 29 -9.77 0.36 4.11
CA PRO A 29 -9.18 -0.47 5.16
C PRO A 29 -9.38 -1.95 4.78
N GLY A 30 -8.28 -2.64 4.49
CA GLY A 30 -8.28 -4.09 4.23
C GLY A 30 -7.81 -4.89 5.43
N LEU A 31 -8.10 -6.20 5.43
CA LEU A 31 -7.68 -7.14 6.48
C LEU A 31 -6.14 -7.30 6.57
N GLY A 32 -5.38 -6.87 5.55
CA GLY A 32 -3.91 -6.92 5.55
C GLY A 32 -3.23 -5.64 5.06
N PHE A 33 -3.89 -4.87 4.19
CA PHE A 33 -3.36 -3.60 3.68
C PHE A 33 -4.40 -2.51 3.82
N ASN A 34 -3.99 -1.39 4.40
CA ASN A 34 -4.73 -0.15 4.26
C ASN A 34 -4.30 0.49 2.94
N SER A 35 -5.25 0.95 2.14
CA SER A 35 -4.96 1.61 0.86
C SER A 35 -5.64 2.95 0.77
N ALA A 36 -4.99 3.86 0.05
CA ALA A 36 -5.58 5.12 -0.37
C ALA A 36 -5.23 5.36 -1.84
N TYR A 37 -6.16 5.95 -2.57
CA TYR A 37 -5.93 6.36 -3.95
C TYR A 37 -6.53 7.73 -4.24
N PHE A 38 -5.90 8.40 -5.18
CA PHE A 38 -6.40 9.62 -5.81
C PHE A 38 -6.48 9.36 -7.31
N GLY A 39 -7.64 9.61 -7.90
CA GLY A 39 -7.90 9.37 -9.30
C GLY A 39 -8.77 10.45 -9.92
N TYR A 40 -8.98 10.30 -11.21
CA TYR A 40 -9.78 11.23 -12.00
C TYR A 40 -10.76 10.45 -12.85
N LYS A 41 -12.04 10.47 -12.47
CA LYS A 41 -13.09 9.75 -13.19
C LYS A 41 -13.38 10.44 -14.50
N MET A 42 -13.23 9.72 -15.60
CA MET A 42 -13.56 10.11 -16.97
C MET A 42 -14.56 9.08 -17.50
N ASN A 43 -15.86 9.38 -17.37
CA ASN A 43 -16.93 8.45 -17.72
C ASN A 43 -16.81 7.10 -16.95
N LYS A 44 -16.49 6.00 -17.65
CA LYS A 44 -16.33 4.65 -17.07
C LYS A 44 -14.90 4.33 -16.66
N PHE A 45 -13.95 5.23 -16.87
CA PHE A 45 -12.53 4.99 -16.64
C PHE A 45 -12.00 5.91 -15.54
N VAL A 46 -11.20 5.37 -14.62
CA VAL A 46 -10.60 6.11 -13.51
C VAL A 46 -9.12 5.75 -13.42
N PRO A 47 -8.21 6.49 -14.08
CA PRO A 47 -6.80 6.43 -13.75
C PRO A 47 -6.59 6.92 -12.32
N SER A 48 -5.68 6.28 -11.61
CA SER A 48 -5.38 6.60 -10.22
C SER A 48 -3.90 6.43 -9.89
N ILE A 49 -3.45 7.22 -8.93
CA ILE A 49 -2.23 6.96 -8.16
C ILE A 49 -2.65 6.58 -6.76
N GLY A 50 -1.94 5.66 -6.14
CA GLY A 50 -2.27 5.19 -4.82
C GLY A 50 -1.06 4.71 -4.04
N PHE A 51 -1.31 4.39 -2.78
CA PHE A 51 -0.37 3.67 -1.96
C PHE A 51 -1.12 2.68 -1.08
N GLN A 52 -0.47 1.55 -0.80
CA GLN A 52 -0.93 0.61 0.21
C GLN A 52 0.10 0.56 1.33
N TYR A 53 -0.36 0.30 2.55
CA TYR A 53 0.48 0.20 3.73
C TYR A 53 0.07 -1.02 4.55
N ALA A 54 1.07 -1.81 4.93
CA ALA A 54 0.95 -2.87 5.92
C ALA A 54 2.08 -2.75 6.93
N GLY A 55 1.74 -2.79 8.21
CA GLY A 55 2.69 -2.79 9.31
C GLY A 55 2.49 -4.04 10.15
N TYR A 56 3.56 -4.77 10.41
CA TYR A 56 3.58 -5.92 11.30
C TYR A 56 4.59 -5.70 12.42
N ALA A 57 4.18 -5.94 13.66
CA ALA A 57 5.04 -5.83 14.83
C ALA A 57 4.90 -7.09 15.69
N MET A 58 6.04 -7.63 16.13
CA MET A 58 6.13 -8.81 16.97
C MET A 58 7.04 -8.51 18.16
N ASN A 59 6.58 -8.84 19.36
CA ASN A 59 7.38 -8.75 20.58
C ASN A 59 7.52 -10.16 21.13
N LEU A 60 8.76 -10.60 21.32
CA LEU A 60 9.12 -11.88 21.91
C LEU A 60 9.79 -11.62 23.26
N GLU A 61 9.28 -12.26 24.29
CA GLU A 61 9.86 -12.24 25.63
C GLU A 61 10.23 -13.67 26.00
N GLU A 62 11.52 -13.93 26.15
CA GLU A 62 12.04 -15.23 26.56
C GLU A 62 12.51 -15.15 28.00
N THR A 63 11.96 -15.99 28.87
CA THR A 63 12.37 -16.08 30.27
C THR A 63 12.84 -17.48 30.58
N GLY A 64 13.91 -17.58 31.36
CA GLY A 64 14.47 -18.88 31.70
C GLY A 64 15.54 -18.78 32.78
N LYS A 65 16.26 -19.89 32.96
CA LYS A 65 17.40 -19.99 33.88
C LYS A 65 18.62 -20.40 33.10
N ARG A 66 19.74 -19.70 33.27
CA ARG A 66 21.03 -20.02 32.65
C ARG A 66 22.13 -20.10 33.71
N TYR A 67 23.14 -20.92 33.46
CA TYR A 67 24.29 -21.01 34.35
C TYR A 67 25.26 -19.86 34.05
N ASP A 68 25.56 -19.04 35.05
CA ASP A 68 26.53 -17.97 34.95
C ASP A 68 27.92 -18.50 35.37
N PHE A 69 28.82 -18.67 34.40
CA PHE A 69 30.17 -19.18 34.63
C PHE A 69 31.05 -18.22 35.45
N SER A 70 30.74 -16.93 35.48
CA SER A 70 31.47 -15.93 36.27
C SER A 70 31.07 -16.00 37.75
N MET A 71 29.79 -16.30 38.02
CA MET A 71 29.25 -16.38 39.39
C MET A 71 29.11 -17.81 39.94
N GLY A 72 29.27 -18.84 39.11
CA GLY A 72 29.12 -20.24 39.51
C GLY A 72 27.70 -20.62 39.96
N GLN A 73 26.68 -19.90 39.51
CA GLN A 73 25.29 -20.07 39.96
C GLN A 73 24.28 -20.01 38.80
N ILE A 74 23.09 -20.57 39.03
CA ILE A 74 21.97 -20.46 38.11
C ILE A 74 21.29 -19.10 38.31
N VAL A 75 21.30 -18.27 37.27
CA VAL A 75 20.64 -16.96 37.25
C VAL A 75 19.43 -16.97 36.33
N SER A 76 18.39 -16.24 36.72
CA SER A 76 17.23 -15.99 35.85
C SER A 76 17.61 -15.01 34.74
N TYR A 77 17.13 -15.22 33.52
CA TYR A 77 17.25 -14.26 32.43
C TYR A 77 15.88 -13.90 31.85
N THR A 78 15.79 -12.67 31.34
CA THR A 78 14.66 -12.17 30.54
C THR A 78 15.25 -11.47 29.33
N ASN A 79 15.12 -12.09 28.16
CA ASN A 79 15.53 -11.47 26.90
C ASN A 79 14.29 -10.90 26.21
N LYS A 80 14.39 -9.66 25.73
CA LYS A 80 13.29 -9.01 24.99
C LYS A 80 13.75 -8.71 23.57
N SER A 81 13.02 -9.27 22.61
CA SER A 81 13.24 -8.99 21.19
C SER A 81 11.97 -8.38 20.58
N SER A 82 12.11 -7.23 19.94
CA SER A 82 11.03 -6.56 19.22
C SER A 82 11.39 -6.46 17.75
N MET A 83 10.51 -6.96 16.89
CA MET A 83 10.62 -6.88 15.44
C MET A 83 9.48 -6.03 14.89
N SER A 84 9.78 -5.10 13.98
CA SER A 84 8.77 -4.32 13.27
C SER A 84 9.10 -4.28 11.78
N VAL A 85 8.13 -4.65 10.95
CA VAL A 85 8.22 -4.69 9.50
C VAL A 85 7.13 -3.80 8.93
N ASN A 86 7.53 -2.86 8.08
CA ASN A 86 6.63 -1.95 7.39
C ASN A 86 6.79 -2.15 5.89
N LEU A 87 5.67 -2.33 5.21
CA LEU A 87 5.57 -2.47 3.77
C LEU A 87 4.75 -1.30 3.21
N VAL A 88 5.39 -0.47 2.42
CA VAL A 88 4.75 0.64 1.70
C VAL A 88 4.74 0.31 0.22
N VAL A 89 3.58 0.37 -0.42
CA VAL A 89 3.36 -0.08 -1.79
C VAL A 89 2.78 1.06 -2.61
N PRO A 90 3.60 2.04 -3.07
CA PRO A 90 3.15 3.00 -4.06
C PRO A 90 2.72 2.27 -5.33
N ASN A 91 1.63 2.72 -5.93
CA ASN A 91 1.07 2.13 -7.13
C ASN A 91 0.48 3.18 -8.06
N ILE A 92 0.43 2.82 -9.33
CA ILE A 92 -0.35 3.49 -10.36
C ILE A 92 -1.37 2.47 -10.87
N GLY A 93 -2.58 2.92 -11.13
CA GLY A 93 -3.65 2.02 -11.49
C GLY A 93 -4.70 2.65 -12.37
N ALA A 94 -5.61 1.80 -12.81
CA ALA A 94 -6.78 2.21 -13.56
C ALA A 94 -7.95 1.31 -13.19
N LYS A 95 -9.13 1.93 -13.07
CA LYS A 95 -10.41 1.25 -12.85
C LYS A 95 -11.31 1.47 -14.06
N TYR A 96 -12.02 0.43 -14.49
CA TYR A 96 -12.98 0.47 -15.59
C TYR A 96 -14.32 -0.13 -15.16
N PHE A 97 -15.39 0.66 -15.23
CA PHE A 97 -16.75 0.23 -14.89
C PHE A 97 -17.37 -0.58 -16.04
N ILE A 98 -17.52 -1.89 -15.82
CA ILE A 98 -18.06 -2.82 -16.82
C ILE A 98 -19.58 -2.86 -16.84
N ALA A 99 -20.24 -2.61 -15.70
CA ALA A 99 -21.69 -2.55 -15.60
C ALA A 99 -22.11 -1.47 -14.60
N GLN A 100 -23.21 -0.77 -14.92
CA GLN A 100 -23.79 0.28 -14.08
C GLN A 100 -25.30 0.05 -14.03
N GLN A 101 -25.82 -0.38 -12.88
CA GLN A 101 -27.25 -0.54 -12.66
C GLN A 101 -27.67 0.29 -11.45
N ASN A 102 -28.38 1.38 -11.71
CA ASN A 102 -28.79 2.35 -10.70
C ASN A 102 -27.58 2.82 -9.86
N LYS A 103 -27.60 2.52 -8.56
CA LYS A 103 -26.57 2.88 -7.58
C LYS A 103 -25.42 1.87 -7.50
N VAL A 104 -25.51 0.72 -8.19
CA VAL A 104 -24.50 -0.33 -8.12
C VAL A 104 -23.68 -0.35 -9.40
N GLN A 105 -22.35 -0.28 -9.27
CA GLN A 105 -21.44 -0.33 -10.41
C GLN A 105 -20.39 -1.42 -10.23
N ALA A 106 -20.28 -2.33 -11.19
CA ALA A 106 -19.24 -3.34 -11.23
C ALA A 106 -18.03 -2.82 -12.02
N TYR A 107 -16.83 -3.12 -11.55
CA TYR A 107 -15.59 -2.65 -12.15
C TYR A 107 -14.52 -3.72 -12.22
N LEU A 108 -13.57 -3.49 -13.14
CA LEU A 108 -12.27 -4.14 -13.19
C LEU A 108 -11.21 -3.12 -12.82
N SER A 109 -10.14 -3.55 -12.15
CA SER A 109 -8.99 -2.71 -11.83
C SER A 109 -7.69 -3.37 -12.27
N LEU A 110 -6.73 -2.54 -12.66
CA LEU A 110 -5.35 -2.92 -12.92
C LEU A 110 -4.45 -2.00 -12.10
N ASN A 111 -3.56 -2.55 -11.31
CA ASN A 111 -2.56 -1.81 -10.54
C ASN A 111 -1.16 -2.32 -10.85
N ILE A 112 -0.22 -1.39 -11.06
CA ILE A 112 1.20 -1.66 -11.12
C ILE A 112 1.83 -1.00 -9.90
N SER A 113 2.56 -1.77 -9.11
CA SER A 113 3.08 -1.34 -7.83
C SER A 113 4.58 -1.56 -7.70
N LYS A 114 5.19 -0.78 -6.81
CA LYS A 114 6.60 -0.92 -6.45
C LYS A 114 6.71 -1.04 -4.93
N PRO A 115 6.64 -2.26 -4.38
CA PRO A 115 6.72 -2.48 -2.94
C PRO A 115 8.06 -2.01 -2.36
N ILE A 116 7.99 -1.35 -1.21
CA ILE A 116 9.13 -0.85 -0.44
C ILE A 116 9.03 -1.46 0.96
N LEU A 117 9.92 -2.40 1.25
CA LEU A 117 10.00 -3.06 2.56
C LEU A 117 11.02 -2.35 3.45
N SER A 118 10.64 -2.10 4.70
CA SER A 118 11.51 -1.55 5.73
C SER A 118 11.29 -2.32 7.03
N GLY A 119 12.36 -2.55 7.80
CA GLY A 119 12.28 -3.34 9.01
C GLY A 119 13.26 -2.85 10.07
N LYS A 120 12.84 -2.93 11.33
CA LYS A 120 13.63 -2.63 12.51
C LYS A 120 13.58 -3.81 13.46
N MET A 121 14.73 -4.18 14.02
CA MET A 121 14.84 -5.16 15.08
C MET A 121 15.48 -4.49 16.29
N LYS A 122 14.95 -4.78 17.48
CA LYS A 122 15.52 -4.36 18.75
C LYS A 122 15.78 -5.60 19.59
N GLU A 123 17.03 -5.80 19.97
CA GLU A 123 17.44 -6.82 20.95
C GLU A 123 18.15 -6.08 22.10
N ASP A 124 17.64 -6.22 23.32
CA ASP A 124 18.28 -5.71 24.55
C ASP A 124 18.78 -4.24 24.45
N ASN A 125 17.94 -3.37 23.86
CA ASN A 125 18.15 -1.93 23.58
C ASN A 125 19.11 -1.59 22.42
N VAL A 126 19.66 -2.56 21.70
CA VAL A 126 20.39 -2.35 20.46
C VAL A 126 19.40 -2.39 19.29
N THR A 127 19.32 -1.30 18.52
CA THR A 127 18.45 -1.23 17.33
C THR A 127 19.27 -1.52 16.07
N SER A 128 18.89 -2.55 15.34
CA SER A 128 19.45 -2.86 14.02
C SER A 128 18.38 -2.61 12.95
N GLU A 129 18.72 -1.81 11.95
CA GLU A 129 17.87 -1.63 10.78
C GLU A 129 18.22 -2.70 9.74
N PHE A 130 17.23 -3.43 9.25
CA PHE A 130 17.39 -4.32 8.09
C PHE A 130 17.56 -3.54 6.76
N GLY A 131 17.77 -2.23 6.87
CA GLY A 131 17.44 -1.23 5.86
C GLY A 131 18.28 -1.28 4.60
N GLU A 132 19.51 -1.80 4.60
CA GLU A 132 20.39 -1.61 3.43
C GLU A 132 20.33 -2.72 2.38
N ASN A 133 20.22 -3.98 2.80
CA ASN A 133 20.18 -5.10 1.85
C ASN A 133 18.78 -5.30 1.25
N ILE A 134 17.73 -5.06 2.04
CA ILE A 134 16.34 -5.16 1.57
C ILE A 134 15.99 -4.02 0.61
N LYS A 135 16.50 -2.80 0.82
CA LYS A 135 16.27 -1.66 -0.10
C LYS A 135 16.83 -1.87 -1.50
N LYS A 136 17.80 -2.78 -1.69
CA LYS A 136 18.40 -3.08 -3.01
C LYS A 136 17.52 -3.98 -3.87
N VAL A 137 16.54 -4.68 -3.30
CA VAL A 137 15.64 -5.55 -4.05
C VAL A 137 14.60 -4.69 -4.77
N LYS A 138 14.70 -4.59 -6.10
CA LYS A 138 13.71 -3.91 -6.94
C LYS A 138 12.55 -4.87 -7.25
N LEU A 139 11.54 -4.88 -6.39
CA LEU A 139 10.30 -5.63 -6.63
C LEU A 139 9.31 -4.77 -7.42
N TRP A 140 8.66 -5.41 -8.39
CA TRP A 140 7.51 -4.86 -9.10
C TRP A 140 6.34 -5.82 -8.91
N GLY A 141 5.16 -5.28 -8.69
CA GLY A 141 3.91 -6.03 -8.57
C GLY A 141 2.92 -5.60 -9.65
N GLY A 142 2.14 -6.56 -10.13
CA GLY A 142 0.96 -6.32 -10.95
C GLY A 142 -0.24 -6.97 -10.28
N GLU A 143 -1.36 -6.26 -10.22
CA GLU A 143 -2.60 -6.74 -9.62
C GLU A 143 -3.75 -6.47 -10.59
N LEU A 144 -4.57 -7.49 -10.81
CA LEU A 144 -5.85 -7.39 -11.49
C LEU A 144 -6.93 -7.62 -10.45
N GLY A 145 -7.89 -6.69 -10.37
CA GLY A 145 -9.01 -6.77 -9.45
C GLY A 145 -10.35 -6.70 -10.18
N PHE A 146 -11.37 -7.21 -9.52
CA PHE A 146 -12.76 -6.99 -9.88
C PHE A 146 -13.52 -6.63 -8.61
N GLY A 147 -14.56 -5.81 -8.73
CA GLY A 147 -15.34 -5.40 -7.56
C GLY A 147 -16.65 -4.73 -7.94
N MET A 148 -17.38 -4.33 -6.91
CA MET A 148 -18.63 -3.59 -7.02
C MET A 148 -18.59 -2.42 -6.06
N GLU A 149 -19.14 -1.27 -6.46
CA GLU A 149 -19.31 -0.08 -5.63
C GLU A 149 -20.80 0.28 -5.55
N TYR A 150 -21.24 0.68 -4.37
CA TYR A 150 -22.57 1.21 -4.13
C TYR A 150 -22.50 2.73 -3.93
N PHE A 151 -23.14 3.48 -4.81
CA PHE A 151 -23.22 4.93 -4.80
C PHE A 151 -24.43 5.38 -3.98
N PHE A 152 -24.19 5.95 -2.80
CA PHE A 152 -25.25 6.57 -2.00
C PHE A 152 -25.87 7.76 -2.72
N ASP A 153 -25.01 8.54 -3.38
CA ASP A 153 -25.33 9.73 -4.15
C ASP A 153 -24.30 9.91 -5.29
N GLU A 154 -24.41 10.96 -6.10
CA GLU A 154 -23.50 11.26 -7.21
C GLU A 154 -22.02 11.37 -6.76
N ASN A 155 -21.78 11.73 -5.50
CA ASN A 155 -20.45 12.04 -4.97
C ASN A 155 -19.93 11.06 -3.91
N PHE A 156 -20.76 10.15 -3.40
CA PHE A 156 -20.41 9.28 -2.28
C PHE A 156 -20.71 7.81 -2.60
N MET A 157 -19.72 6.94 -2.37
CA MET A 157 -19.81 5.51 -2.62
C MET A 157 -19.07 4.70 -1.55
N VAL A 158 -19.43 3.42 -1.42
CA VAL A 158 -18.75 2.39 -0.62
C VAL A 158 -18.47 1.17 -1.48
#